data_AF-B3T2M5-F1
#
_entry.id   AF-B3T2M5-F1
#
_cell.length_a   1.000
_cell.length_b   1.000
_cell.length_c   1.000
_cell.angle_alpha   90.00
_cell.angle_beta   90.00
_cell.angle_gamma   90.00
#
_symmetry.space_group_name_H-M   'P 1'
#
loop_
_entity.id
_entity.type
_entity.pdbx_description
1 polymer ?
#
loop_
_entity_poly.entity_id
_entity_poly.type
_entity_poly.pdbx_seq_one_letter_code
_entity_poly.pdbx_strand_id
1 'polypeptide(L)'
;MTSNTNVKKKCYTLTYKGKTIHYDHPIRNGICVVCGKRRGRTYLHHQAYDDDNPLAFTVELCFSCHARFDKRFRYGIAYNKKYGLNGYFLY
;
A
#
# COMPACT_ATOMS: atom_id res chain seq x y z
N MET A 1 -39.00 13.16 -13.16
CA MET A 1 -38.31 12.01 -12.53
C MET A 1 -36.86 12.40 -12.31
N THR A 2 -36.53 13.01 -11.17
CA THR A 2 -35.14 13.39 -10.84
C THR A 2 -34.50 12.23 -10.08
N SER A 3 -33.77 11.38 -10.79
CA SER A 3 -32.96 10.32 -10.19
C SER A 3 -31.78 10.98 -9.45
N ASN A 4 -32.01 11.30 -8.18
CA ASN A 4 -30.98 11.75 -7.25
C ASN A 4 -30.13 10.55 -6.84
N THR A 5 -29.34 10.02 -7.77
CA THR A 5 -28.35 8.98 -7.47
C THR A 5 -27.16 9.68 -6.85
N ASN A 6 -27.17 9.79 -5.52
CA ASN A 6 -26.02 10.14 -4.71
C ASN A 6 -25.01 8.98 -4.78
N VAL A 7 -24.42 8.76 -5.96
CA VAL A 7 -23.36 7.78 -6.18
C VAL A 7 -22.14 8.37 -5.50
N LYS A 8 -21.90 7.99 -4.24
CA LYS A 8 -20.66 8.31 -3.54
C LYS A 8 -19.52 7.81 -4.43
N LYS A 9 -18.82 8.73 -5.12
CA LYS A 9 -17.61 8.39 -5.87
C LYS A 9 -16.69 7.65 -4.91
N LYS A 10 -16.36 6.42 -5.24
CA LYS A 10 -15.46 5.60 -4.44
C LYS A 10 -14.07 6.20 -4.57
N CYS A 11 -13.69 7.00 -3.58
CA CYS A 11 -12.38 7.60 -3.53
C CYS A 11 -11.39 6.61 -2.90
N TYR A 12 -10.24 6.44 -3.53
CA TYR A 12 -9.16 5.62 -3.03
C TYR A 12 -8.12 6.53 -2.41
N THR A 13 -7.69 6.23 -1.18
CA THR A 13 -6.81 7.12 -0.43
C THR A 13 -5.50 6.44 -0.07
N LEU A 14 -4.42 7.23 -0.13
CA LEU A 14 -3.09 6.88 0.35
C LEU A 14 -2.66 7.90 1.40
N THR A 15 -2.17 7.44 2.54
CA THR A 15 -1.49 8.31 3.51
C THR A 15 -0.01 8.36 3.17
N TYR A 16 0.49 9.52 2.74
CA TYR A 16 1.88 9.74 2.33
C TYR A 16 2.46 10.89 3.15
N LYS A 17 3.51 10.63 3.94
CA LYS A 17 4.15 11.62 4.85
C LYS A 17 3.12 12.40 5.70
N GLY A 18 2.09 11.71 6.20
CA GLY A 18 1.02 12.30 7.01
C GLY A 18 -0.07 13.05 6.24
N LYS A 19 0.07 13.23 4.92
CA LYS A 19 -0.95 13.82 4.04
C LYS A 19 -1.82 12.72 3.42
N THR A 20 -3.09 13.02 3.19
CA THR A 20 -3.99 12.12 2.45
C THR A 20 -3.99 12.52 0.98
N ILE A 21 -3.68 11.56 0.11
CA ILE A 21 -3.74 11.70 -1.35
C ILE A 21 -4.96 10.92 -1.84
N HIS A 22 -5.72 11.53 -2.74
CA HIS A 22 -6.94 10.97 -3.30
C HIS A 22 -6.68 10.51 -4.74
N TYR A 23 -7.14 9.30 -5.05
CA TYR A 23 -7.09 8.69 -6.37
C TYR A 23 -8.51 8.39 -6.85
N ASP A 24 -8.72 8.56 -8.15
CA ASP A 24 -9.96 8.25 -8.86
C ASP A 24 -10.06 6.78 -9.28
N HIS A 25 -8.97 6.02 -9.14
CA HIS A 25 -8.87 4.61 -9.50
C HIS A 25 -8.39 3.73 -8.33
N PRO A 26 -8.69 2.41 -8.35
CA PRO A 26 -8.25 1.49 -7.31
C PRO A 26 -6.72 1.41 -7.22
N ILE A 27 -6.16 1.79 -6.06
CA ILE A 27 -4.71 1.70 -5.79
C ILE A 27 -4.29 0.39 -5.08
N ARG A 28 -5.23 -0.51 -4.79
CA ARG A 28 -5.01 -1.79 -4.10
C ARG A 28 -5.58 -2.94 -4.92
N ASN A 29 -4.84 -4.05 -5.00
CA ASN A 29 -5.26 -5.26 -5.72
C ASN A 29 -5.89 -6.33 -4.81
N GLY A 30 -5.83 -6.14 -3.49
CA GLY A 30 -6.38 -7.01 -2.45
C GLY A 30 -5.49 -8.21 -2.06
N ILE A 31 -4.25 -8.29 -2.55
CA ILE A 31 -3.35 -9.45 -2.41
C ILE A 31 -2.15 -9.06 -1.54
N CYS A 32 -1.92 -9.83 -0.48
CA CYS A 32 -0.77 -9.62 0.40
C CYS A 32 0.52 -10.15 -0.26
N VAL A 33 1.56 -9.33 -0.39
CA VAL A 33 2.84 -9.74 -0.98
C VAL A 33 3.54 -10.84 -0.17
N VAL A 34 3.28 -10.91 1.13
CA VAL A 34 3.97 -11.82 2.05
C VAL A 34 3.38 -13.21 2.03
N CYS A 35 2.05 -13.32 2.13
CA CYS A 35 1.36 -14.61 2.19
C CYS A 35 0.70 -15.01 0.88
N GLY A 36 0.71 -14.15 -0.15
CA GLY A 36 0.08 -14.39 -1.45
C GLY A 36 -1.45 -14.46 -1.44
N LYS A 37 -2.09 -14.39 -0.28
CA LYS A 37 -3.55 -14.56 -0.15
C LYS A 37 -4.29 -13.28 -0.50
N ARG A 38 -5.39 -13.41 -1.26
CA ARG A 38 -6.38 -12.36 -1.47
C ARG A 38 -7.20 -12.18 -0.18
N ARG A 39 -7.21 -10.98 0.40
CA ARG A 39 -7.84 -10.71 1.71
C ARG A 39 -8.91 -9.63 1.69
N GLY A 40 -9.10 -8.92 0.58
CA GLY A 40 -10.12 -7.86 0.42
C GLY A 40 -9.86 -6.59 1.25
N ARG A 41 -9.34 -6.72 2.47
CA ARG A 41 -8.82 -5.64 3.32
C ARG A 41 -7.30 -5.77 3.48
N THR A 42 -6.61 -4.90 2.78
CA THR A 42 -5.15 -4.80 2.71
C THR A 42 -4.73 -3.34 2.86
N TYR A 43 -3.47 -3.13 3.22
CA TYR A 43 -2.85 -1.83 3.44
C TYR A 43 -1.67 -1.68 2.49
N LEU A 44 -1.49 -0.46 1.95
CA LEU A 44 -0.28 -0.08 1.25
C LEU A 44 0.75 0.38 2.30
N HIS A 45 1.86 -0.33 2.37
CA HIS A 45 2.99 0.00 3.22
C HIS A 45 4.10 0.60 2.36
N HIS A 46 4.57 1.81 2.72
CA HIS A 46 5.67 2.47 2.03
C HIS A 46 7.00 1.85 2.46
N GLN A 47 7.81 1.41 1.52
CA GLN A 47 9.19 0.98 1.76
C GLN A 47 10.18 2.15 1.60
N ALA A 48 9.84 3.09 0.72
CA ALA A 48 10.54 4.35 0.52
C ALA A 48 9.52 5.42 0.11
N TYR A 49 9.96 6.66 0.09
CA TYR A 49 9.16 7.82 -0.29
C TYR A 49 9.68 8.38 -1.62
N ASP A 50 8.77 8.64 -2.55
CA ASP A 50 9.01 9.27 -3.84
C ASP A 50 7.97 10.37 -4.02
N ASP A 51 8.43 11.62 -4.05
CA ASP A 51 7.55 12.79 -4.06
C ASP A 51 6.90 13.02 -5.43
N ASP A 52 7.50 12.50 -6.50
CA ASP A 52 6.93 12.55 -7.86
C ASP A 52 5.93 11.41 -8.07
N ASN A 53 6.15 10.26 -7.43
CA ASN A 53 5.25 9.10 -7.48
C ASN A 53 5.03 8.44 -6.11
N PRO A 54 4.04 8.92 -5.33
CA PRO A 54 3.74 8.40 -3.99
C PRO A 54 3.46 6.89 -3.90
N LEU A 55 3.09 6.24 -5.01
CA LEU A 55 2.80 4.81 -5.06
C LEU A 55 4.02 3.94 -5.40
N ALA A 56 5.11 4.51 -5.93
CA ALA A 56 6.22 3.78 -6.55
C ALA A 56 6.81 2.68 -5.66
N PHE A 57 7.03 2.99 -4.38
CA PHE A 57 7.69 2.11 -3.43
C PHE A 57 6.74 1.54 -2.39
N THR A 58 5.48 1.32 -2.76
CA THR A 58 4.47 0.70 -1.89
C THR A 58 4.38 -0.81 -2.10
N VAL A 59 4.13 -1.54 -1.02
CA VAL A 59 3.76 -2.96 -1.06
C VAL A 59 2.46 -3.19 -0.34
N GLU A 60 1.69 -4.18 -0.82
CA GLU A 60 0.39 -4.47 -0.27
C GLU A 60 0.45 -5.61 0.77
N LEU A 61 -0.05 -5.34 1.98
CA LEU A 61 -0.02 -6.26 3.12
C LEU A 61 -1.42 -6.48 3.69
N CYS A 62 -1.76 -7.71 4.06
CA CYS A 62 -2.96 -7.95 4.86
C CYS A 62 -2.73 -7.55 6.32
N PHE A 63 -3.80 -7.24 7.05
CA PHE A 63 -3.71 -6.80 8.46
C PHE A 63 -2.86 -7.73 9.34
N SER A 64 -3.02 -9.04 9.23
CA SER A 64 -2.28 -9.99 10.06
C SER A 64 -0.79 -10.05 9.73
N CYS A 65 -0.42 -9.88 8.46
CA CYS A 65 0.96 -9.68 8.09
C CYS A 65 1.43 -8.30 8.58
N HIS A 66 0.71 -7.22 8.29
CA HIS A 66 1.06 -5.86 8.74
C HIS A 66 1.31 -5.77 10.25
N ALA A 67 0.43 -6.32 11.08
CA ALA A 67 0.58 -6.29 12.54
C ALA A 67 1.77 -7.15 13.05
N ARG A 68 2.12 -8.23 12.34
CA ARG A 68 3.33 -9.01 12.64
C ARG A 68 4.60 -8.30 12.15
N PHE A 69 4.47 -7.45 11.14
CA PHE A 69 5.54 -6.66 10.54
C PHE A 69 5.92 -5.48 11.45
N ASP A 70 4.94 -4.76 12.00
CA ASP A 70 5.20 -3.60 12.88
C ASP A 70 5.84 -3.97 14.22
N LYS A 71 5.59 -5.18 14.74
CA LYS A 71 6.05 -5.60 16.07
C LYS A 71 7.48 -6.15 16.14
N ARG A 72 8.09 -6.55 15.01
CA ARG A 72 9.34 -7.31 15.06
C ARG A 72 10.55 -6.63 14.43
N PHE A 73 10.46 -5.94 13.30
CA PHE A 73 11.67 -5.36 12.71
C PHE A 73 11.34 -4.26 11.71
N ARG A 74 11.97 -3.09 11.91
CA ARG A 74 12.54 -2.25 10.85
C ARG A 74 12.99 -3.14 9.68
N TYR A 75 12.51 -2.90 8.46
CA TYR A 75 13.32 -2.87 7.22
C TYR A 75 12.65 -3.35 5.92
N GLY A 76 12.97 -2.63 4.84
CA GLY A 76 12.69 -2.92 3.43
C GLY A 76 13.36 -4.18 2.86
N ILE A 77 12.86 -5.36 3.25
CA ILE A 77 13.37 -6.66 2.77
C ILE A 77 12.40 -7.36 1.78
N ALA A 78 11.12 -6.97 1.72
CA ALA A 78 10.14 -7.67 0.88
C ALA A 78 10.33 -7.43 -0.63
N TYR A 79 10.80 -6.24 -1.05
CA TYR A 79 11.08 -5.95 -2.47
C TYR A 79 12.31 -6.71 -3.00
N ASN A 80 13.29 -6.92 -2.12
CA ASN A 80 14.61 -7.46 -2.44
C ASN A 80 14.52 -8.87 -3.05
N LYS A 81 13.65 -9.73 -2.52
CA LYS A 81 13.56 -11.14 -2.92
C LYS A 81 12.78 -11.39 -4.21
N LYS A 82 11.86 -10.50 -4.60
CA LYS A 82 11.03 -10.68 -5.82
C LYS A 82 11.67 -10.08 -7.08
N TYR A 83 12.48 -9.03 -6.94
CA TYR A 83 13.07 -8.29 -8.08
C TYR A 83 14.60 -8.18 -8.06
N GLY A 84 15.30 -8.86 -7.14
CA GLY A 84 16.78 -8.95 -7.18
C GLY A 84 17.53 -7.63 -6.90
N LEU A 85 16.89 -6.66 -6.24
CA LEU A 85 17.50 -5.36 -5.96
C LEU A 85 18.27 -5.40 -4.65
N ASN A 86 19.58 -5.65 -4.72
CA ASN A 86 20.53 -5.56 -3.61
C ASN A 86 20.20 -4.37 -2.69
N GLY A 87 19.97 -4.69 -1.42
CA GLY A 87 19.50 -3.75 -0.42
C GLY A 87 20.35 -2.49 -0.31
N TYR A 88 19.67 -1.36 -0.42
CA TYR A 88 20.15 -0.11 0.14
C TYR A 88 19.14 0.37 1.17
N PHE A 89 19.49 0.10 2.42
CA PHE A 89 18.90 0.77 3.57
C PHE A 89 19.49 2.18 3.65
N LEU A 90 18.63 3.18 3.51
CA LEU A 90 18.96 4.53 3.97
C LEU A 90 18.22 4.74 5.29
N TYR A 91 19.01 5.23 6.25
CA TYR A 91 18.85 5.31 7.69
C TYR A 91 17.58 6.03 8.17
#